data_AF-A0A2V5YAL0-F1
#
_entry.id   AF-A0A2V5YAL0-F1
#
_cell.length_a   1.000
_cell.length_b   1.000
_cell.length_c   1.000
_cell.angle_alpha   90.00
_cell.angle_beta   90.00
_cell.angle_gamma   90.00
#
_symmetry.space_group_name_H-M   'P 1'
#
loop_
_entity.id
_entity.type
_entity.pdbx_description
1 polymer ?
#
loop_
_entity_poly.entity_id
_entity_poly.type
_entity_poly.pdbx_seq_one_letter_code
_entity_poly.pdbx_strand_id
1 'polypeptide(L)' 'MDIESSGSSVNHGPRHVHVYDAKERFLGRLDIQRMRGIEGWMPNKKLIRVIEELKREGRL' A
#
# COMPACT_ATOMS: atom_id res chain seq x y z
N MET A 1 -1.22 28.09 3.74
CA MET A 1 -2.01 27.36 2.72
C MET A 1 -2.47 26.10 3.40
N ASP A 2 -3.59 26.25 4.08
CA ASP A 2 -4.23 25.27 4.91
C ASP A 2 -5.12 24.41 4.02
N ILE A 3 -4.94 23.09 4.06
CA ILE A 3 -5.88 22.15 3.48
C ILE A 3 -6.49 21.40 4.66
N GLU A 4 -7.67 21.86 5.05
CA GLU A 4 -8.51 21.23 6.07
C GLU A 4 -8.86 19.81 5.64
N SER A 5 -8.43 18.82 6.44
CA SER A 5 -8.86 17.44 6.28
C SER A 5 -10.11 17.22 7.14
N SER A 6 -11.28 17.52 6.56
CA SER A 6 -12.57 17.19 7.15
C SER A 6 -12.87 15.72 6.90
N GLY A 7 -12.77 14.86 7.92
CA GLY A 7 -13.18 13.45 7.79
C GLY A 7 -12.86 12.57 9.00
N SER A 8 -13.76 12.53 9.96
CA SER A 8 -13.77 11.51 11.02
C SER A 8 -13.89 10.10 10.43
N SER A 9 -12.95 9.19 10.68
CA SER A 9 -13.20 7.74 10.56
C SER A 9 -12.22 6.87 11.37
N VAL A 10 -12.78 6.28 12.43
CA VAL A 10 -12.43 5.06 13.18
C VAL A 10 -11.21 4.26 12.69
N ASN A 11 -10.09 4.28 13.41
CA ASN A 11 -8.95 3.34 13.35
C ASN A 11 -9.07 2.12 12.38
N HIS A 12 -8.95 2.36 11.09
CA HIS A 12 -8.83 1.31 10.06
C HIS A 12 -7.44 1.44 9.49
N GLY A 13 -6.65 0.36 9.63
CA GLY A 13 -5.30 0.27 9.08
C GLY A 13 -5.27 0.59 7.58
N PRO A 14 -4.07 0.84 7.04
CA PRO A 14 -3.90 1.23 5.64
C PRO A 14 -4.61 0.22 4.71
N ARG A 15 -5.41 0.71 3.76
CA ARG A 15 -6.09 -0.18 2.79
C ARG A 15 -5.18 -0.57 1.63
N HIS A 16 -4.20 0.28 1.34
CA HIS A 16 -3.25 0.07 0.26
C HIS A 16 -1.91 0.74 0.57
N VAL A 17 -0.86 0.30 -0.12
CA VAL A 17 0.47 0.91 -0.08
C VAL A 17 0.85 1.44 -1.46
N HIS A 18 1.60 2.54 -1.49
CA HIS A 18 2.26 3.02 -2.71
C HIS A 18 3.60 2.32 -2.86
N VAL A 19 3.88 1.84 -4.06
CA VAL A 19 5.11 1.10 -4.35
C VAL A 19 5.95 1.91 -5.32
N TYR A 20 7.21 2.12 -4.96
CA TYR A 20 8.19 2.84 -5.74
C TYR A 20 9.39 1.93 -6.01
N ASP A 21 10.11 2.18 -7.11
CA ASP A 21 11.40 1.54 -7.33
C ASP A 21 12.54 2.27 -6.60
N ALA A 22 13.76 1.74 -6.71
CA ALA A 22 14.95 2.32 -6.08
C ALA A 22 15.34 3.71 -6.64
N LYS A 23 14.73 4.16 -7.73
CA LYS A 23 14.90 5.50 -8.30
C LYS A 23 13.71 6.41 -7.96
N GLU A 24 12.93 6.04 -6.95
CA GLU A 24 11.73 6.74 -6.50
C GLU A 24 10.63 6.86 -7.57
N ARG A 25 10.67 6.01 -8.61
CA ARG A 25 9.61 6.00 -9.63
C ARG A 25 8.42 5.22 -9.12
N PHE A 26 7.24 5.84 -9.21
CA PHE A 26 5.98 5.20 -8.84
C PHE A 26 5.69 4.01 -9.75
N LEU A 27 5.48 2.84 -9.15
CA LEU A 27 5.14 1.60 -9.87
C LEU A 27 3.64 1.32 -9.83
N GLY A 28 2.98 1.63 -8.71
CA GLY A 28 1.55 1.39 -8.54
C GLY A 28 1.11 1.35 -7.08
N ARG A 29 -0.17 1.05 -6.87
CA ARG A 29 -0.76 0.84 -5.54
C ARG A 29 -1.11 -0.62 -5.34
N LEU A 30 -0.80 -1.15 -4.17
CA LEU A 30 -1.14 -2.52 -3.78
C LEU A 30 -2.24 -2.49 -2.72
N ASP A 31 -3.37 -3.13 -2.98
CA ASP A 31 -4.37 -3.47 -1.96
C ASP A 31 -3.78 -4.54 -1.03
N ILE A 32 -3.55 -4.19 0.23
CA ILE A 32 -2.87 -5.07 1.22
C ILE A 32 -3.82 -6.06 1.91
N GLN A 33 -5.12 -5.92 1.67
CA GLN A 33 -6.12 -6.89 2.11
C GLN A 33 -6.27 -8.00 1.08
N ARG A 34 -6.28 -7.63 -0.21
CA ARG A 34 -6.46 -8.57 -1.33
C ARG A 34 -5.16 -9.07 -1.95
N MET A 35 -4.03 -8.46 -1.60
CA MET A 35 -2.71 -8.75 -2.18
C MET A 35 -2.71 -8.61 -3.71
N ARG A 36 -3.37 -7.56 -4.22
CA ARG A 36 -3.54 -7.30 -5.65
C ARG A 36 -3.23 -5.85 -5.98
N GLY A 37 -2.66 -5.61 -7.16
CA GLY A 37 -2.48 -4.26 -7.63
C GLY A 37 -3.82 -3.61 -7.99
N ILE A 38 -3.86 -2.29 -7.84
CA ILE A 38 -4.99 -1.44 -8.19
C ILE A 38 -4.76 -0.90 -9.62
N GLU A 39 -5.83 -0.52 -10.33
CA GLU A 39 -5.75 0.07 -11.68
C GLU A 39 -5.04 -0.82 -12.71
N GLY A 40 -5.21 -2.14 -12.59
CA GLY A 40 -4.64 -3.09 -13.55
C GLY A 40 -3.13 -3.30 -13.40
N TRP A 41 -2.49 -2.70 -12.39
CA TRP A 41 -1.09 -2.96 -12.09
C TRP A 41 -0.89 -4.39 -11.57
N MET A 42 0.12 -5.09 -12.09
CA MET A 42 0.41 -6.47 -11.73
C MET A 42 1.72 -6.53 -10.91
N PRO A 43 1.65 -6.55 -9.56
CA PRO A 43 2.83 -6.64 -8.71
C PRO A 43 3.55 -7.98 -8.90
N ASN A 44 4.87 -7.98 -8.81
CA ASN A 44 5.64 -9.22 -8.89
C ASN A 44 5.53 -10.04 -7.60
N LYS A 45 5.78 -11.36 -7.70
CA LYS A 45 5.68 -12.29 -6.55
C LYS A 45 6.61 -11.94 -5.39
N LYS A 46 7.76 -11.32 -5.66
CA LYS A 46 8.74 -10.94 -4.62
C LYS A 46 8.17 -9.84 -3.73
N LEU A 47 7.54 -8.82 -4.33
CA LEU A 47 6.88 -7.75 -3.61
C LEU A 47 5.74 -8.28 -2.74
N ILE A 48 4.90 -9.17 -3.28
CA ILE A 48 3.80 -9.78 -2.52
C ILE A 48 4.32 -10.45 -1.25
N ARG A 49 5.39 -11.25 -1.35
CA ARG A 49 6.02 -11.90 -0.19
C ARG A 49 6.51 -10.90 0.86
N VAL A 50 7.19 -9.82 0.44
CA VAL A 50 7.65 -8.78 1.37
C VAL A 50 6.48 -8.16 2.14
N ILE A 51 5.37 -7.89 1.45
CA ILE A 51 4.18 -7.32 2.10
C ILE A 51 3.52 -8.32 3.08
N GLU A 52 3.50 -9.62 2.74
CA GLU A 52 3.03 -10.66 3.67
C GLU A 52 3.89 -10.74 4.94
N GLU A 53 5.21 -10.66 4.79
CA GLU A 53 6.14 -10.68 5.93
C GLU A 53 5.96 -9.45 6.82
N LEU A 54 5.88 -8.25 6.24
CA LEU A 54 5.65 -7.02 7.00
C LEU A 54 4.32 -7.05 7.76
N LYS A 55 3.26 -7.58 7.13
CA LYS A 55 1.95 -7.76 7.77
C LYS A 55 2.02 -8.76 8.92
N ARG A 56 2.73 -9.87 8.75
CA ARG A 56 2.96 -10.88 9.79
C ARG A 56 3.74 -10.31 10.99
N GLU A 57 4.67 -9.39 10.73
CA GLU A 57 5.46 -8.70 11.75
C GLU A 57 4.72 -7.54 12.45
N GLY A 58 3.49 -7.20 12.03
CA GLY A 58 2.75 -6.05 12.55
C GLY A 58 3.39 -4.70 12.19
N ARG A 59 4.21 -4.67 11.13
CA ARG A 59 4.88 -3.49 10.59
C ARG A 59 4.08 -2.82 9.47
N LEU A 60 2.90 -3.37 9.18
CA LEU A 60 1.94 -2.91 8.19
C LEU A 60 0.51 -3.09 8.70
#